data_AF-A0A7W4A0I6-F1
#
_entry.id   AF-A0A7W4A0I6-F1
#
_cell.length_a   1.000
_cell.length_b   1.000
_cell.length_c   1.000
_cell.angle_alpha   90.00
_cell.angle_beta   90.00
_cell.angle_gamma   90.00
#
_symmetry.space_group_name_H-M   'P 1'
#
loop_
_entity.id
_entity.type
_entity.pdbx_description
1 polymer ?
#
loop_
_entity_poly.entity_id
_entity_poly.type
_entity_poly.pdbx_seq_one_letter_code
_entity_poly.pdbx_strand_id
1 'polypeptide(L)'
;MNQHLFSVKKSSLVLFSLLAGSSIASAENLKINWTDNSTNEDGFIIEKRLQENNLFEIVSTLPANASNFTDSNVIVNQTYCYRIAAFNQAGQSTSDESCLEVYEVASSETPVEPTTPADTSTPTETETPTDAGIIYTATDIAISHEFTSKPSVIEVGEKELYSFRSEAAYNEEFSDDSIANSQFSVSEGKVGYYDRNYFSFQQNGTELTNGYALMKFNTGNKLSFDLVGNGQEQNATLYMQAGVWSRDTSSVIVTVGNEVETITIPRGFAWQYFSVSIAYDGSTPVTITTDSDQGGYSSVMFAGIVLNNAITAEVEVEAVEAVKYAALLSVDTNAGYTVDVADAEFMKHDMQSGNHDFTDAQVESISFSGKTYDVAKRYNFTDQNGNSFIGYKGMSWKEENGVTLKLKSGESQVNVASLYFSAGAWTRETAAVEVVINGVSEIIELSSGYSWKYMQVDVEFEGELDIDIHPVGTIGGYSAFNFAGVTLN
;
A
#
# COMPACT_ATOMS: atom_id res chain seq x y z
N MET A 1 -30.60 -5.13 -23.36
CA MET A 1 -31.41 -4.89 -22.15
C MET A 1 -32.43 -6.02 -22.00
N ASN A 2 -32.12 -7.02 -21.17
CA ASN A 2 -33.05 -8.08 -20.76
C ASN A 2 -33.18 -8.00 -19.24
N GLN A 3 -34.37 -8.23 -18.69
CA GLN A 3 -34.64 -8.14 -17.25
C GLN A 3 -34.51 -9.50 -16.59
N HIS A 4 -33.56 -9.68 -15.66
CA HIS A 4 -33.55 -10.83 -14.74
C HIS A 4 -33.09 -10.44 -13.32
N LEU A 5 -34.08 -10.03 -12.52
CA LEU A 5 -34.23 -10.27 -11.07
C LEU A 5 -32.94 -10.40 -10.24
N PHE A 6 -32.59 -9.32 -9.55
CA PHE A 6 -31.68 -9.34 -8.40
C PHE A 6 -32.43 -9.85 -7.15
N SER A 7 -31.73 -10.45 -6.18
CA SER A 7 -32.35 -10.89 -4.92
C SER A 7 -31.44 -10.65 -3.73
N VAL A 8 -31.91 -9.82 -2.79
CA VAL A 8 -31.21 -9.54 -1.52
C VAL A 8 -31.74 -10.48 -0.44
N LYS A 9 -30.85 -11.18 0.25
CA LYS A 9 -31.22 -12.07 1.38
C LYS A 9 -31.50 -11.24 2.64
N LYS A 10 -32.67 -11.44 3.25
CA LYS A 10 -32.92 -11.02 4.63
C LYS A 10 -32.44 -12.07 5.61
N SER A 11 -31.70 -11.61 6.62
CA SER A 11 -31.54 -12.29 7.91
C SER A 11 -32.06 -11.35 8.99
N SER A 12 -32.79 -11.89 9.97
CA SER A 12 -33.31 -11.14 11.13
C SER A 12 -32.92 -11.89 12.39
N LEU A 13 -32.51 -11.16 13.45
CA LEU A 13 -32.17 -11.80 14.72
C LEU A 13 -32.70 -11.02 15.94
N VAL A 14 -33.72 -11.63 16.55
CA VAL A 14 -34.14 -11.65 17.97
C VAL A 14 -33.99 -10.39 18.85
N LEU A 15 -35.13 -10.03 19.46
CA LEU A 15 -35.35 -8.94 20.41
C LEU A 15 -35.05 -9.33 21.88
N PHE A 16 -34.54 -8.42 22.70
CA PHE A 16 -34.70 -8.41 24.17
C PHE A 16 -34.79 -6.95 24.69
N SER A 17 -35.10 -6.74 25.98
CA SER A 17 -35.52 -5.42 26.52
C SER A 17 -35.34 -5.34 28.05
N LEU A 18 -35.42 -4.21 28.77
CA LEU A 18 -35.83 -2.80 28.56
C LEU A 18 -35.08 -1.95 29.67
N LEU A 19 -35.11 -0.62 29.90
CA LEU A 19 -36.02 0.50 29.60
C LEU A 19 -35.34 1.89 29.90
N ALA A 20 -35.41 2.83 28.94
CA ALA A 20 -35.17 4.29 29.06
C ALA A 20 -33.77 4.87 29.39
N GLY A 21 -33.14 5.41 28.34
CA GLY A 21 -32.27 6.60 28.38
C GLY A 21 -32.21 7.20 26.97
N SER A 22 -32.58 8.48 26.77
CA SER A 22 -32.73 9.06 25.43
C SER A 22 -31.42 9.58 24.83
N SER A 23 -30.51 8.67 24.49
CA SER A 23 -29.52 8.87 23.43
C SER A 23 -30.15 8.56 22.07
N ILE A 24 -29.75 9.29 21.03
CA ILE A 24 -29.88 8.81 19.64
C ILE A 24 -28.59 8.03 19.38
N ALA A 25 -28.65 6.70 19.43
CA ALA A 25 -27.48 5.91 19.06
C ALA A 25 -27.28 5.91 17.53
N SER A 26 -26.02 5.88 17.12
CA SER A 26 -25.62 5.51 15.77
C SER A 26 -25.47 4.00 15.69
N ALA A 27 -25.66 3.42 14.51
CA ALA A 27 -25.07 2.12 14.22
C ALA A 27 -23.79 2.32 13.42
N GLU A 28 -22.81 1.45 13.63
CA GLU A 28 -21.53 1.46 12.92
C GLU A 28 -21.69 0.81 11.54
N ASN A 29 -22.37 1.55 10.66
CA ASN A 29 -22.60 1.25 9.25
C ASN A 29 -23.60 0.11 8.95
N LEU A 30 -24.09 0.08 7.70
CA LEU A 30 -24.94 -0.98 7.15
C LEU A 30 -24.37 -1.46 5.80
N LYS A 31 -23.91 -2.72 5.74
CA LYS A 31 -23.29 -3.28 4.52
C LYS A 31 -24.31 -3.93 3.59
N ILE A 32 -24.53 -3.30 2.44
CA ILE A 32 -25.34 -3.79 1.33
C ILE A 32 -24.47 -4.63 0.40
N ASN A 33 -24.94 -5.82 0.03
CA ASN A 33 -24.24 -6.72 -0.91
C ASN A 33 -25.24 -7.19 -1.97
N TRP A 34 -24.82 -7.28 -3.23
CA TRP A 34 -25.62 -7.77 -4.35
C TRP A 34 -24.82 -8.69 -5.26
N THR A 35 -25.51 -9.60 -5.94
CA THR A 35 -24.96 -10.34 -7.07
C THR A 35 -25.10 -9.47 -8.30
N ASP A 36 -24.01 -9.21 -9.01
CA ASP A 36 -24.11 -8.56 -10.31
C ASP A 36 -24.66 -9.53 -11.37
N ASN A 37 -25.69 -9.09 -12.08
CA ASN A 37 -26.34 -9.78 -13.20
C ASN A 37 -26.26 -8.94 -14.51
N SER A 38 -25.51 -7.84 -14.47
CA SER A 38 -25.23 -6.95 -15.57
C SER A 38 -24.06 -7.50 -16.40
N THR A 39 -23.89 -7.03 -17.63
CA THR A 39 -22.83 -7.50 -18.54
C THR A 39 -22.31 -6.41 -19.49
N ASN A 40 -22.69 -5.15 -19.28
CA ASN A 40 -22.43 -3.99 -20.15
C ASN A 40 -22.89 -2.69 -19.45
N GLU A 41 -22.59 -2.57 -18.17
CA GLU A 41 -22.87 -1.43 -17.32
C GLU A 41 -21.59 -0.58 -17.18
N ASP A 42 -21.75 0.74 -17.17
CA ASP A 42 -20.66 1.68 -16.91
C ASP A 42 -20.47 1.84 -15.38
N GLY A 43 -21.49 1.52 -14.58
CA GLY A 43 -21.44 1.45 -13.13
C GLY A 43 -22.79 1.17 -12.44
N PHE A 44 -22.80 1.35 -11.11
CA PHE A 44 -23.96 1.18 -10.24
C PHE A 44 -24.28 2.45 -9.48
N ILE A 45 -25.57 2.77 -9.36
CA ILE A 45 -26.09 3.80 -8.46
C ILE A 45 -26.77 3.08 -7.29
N ILE A 46 -26.39 3.45 -6.06
CA ILE A 46 -27.01 2.95 -4.83
C ILE A 46 -28.04 3.97 -4.35
N GLU A 47 -29.29 3.52 -4.24
CA GLU A 47 -30.42 4.34 -3.81
C GLU A 47 -30.92 3.90 -2.43
N LYS A 48 -31.05 4.85 -1.49
CA LYS A 48 -31.59 4.67 -0.13
C LYS A 48 -32.96 5.34 0.00
N ARG A 49 -33.79 4.87 0.93
CA ARG A 49 -34.87 5.64 1.55
C ARG A 49 -35.11 5.15 2.97
N LEU A 50 -35.63 6.01 3.84
CA LEU A 50 -36.32 5.54 5.05
C LEU A 50 -37.64 4.86 4.63
N GLN A 51 -38.05 3.80 5.32
CA GLN A 51 -39.24 3.01 4.95
C GLN A 51 -40.53 3.84 4.92
N GLU A 52 -40.61 4.85 5.77
CA GLU A 52 -41.70 5.84 5.88
C GLU A 52 -41.70 6.91 4.76
N ASN A 53 -40.58 7.08 4.05
CA ASN A 53 -40.45 7.99 2.92
C ASN A 53 -40.66 7.23 1.59
N ASN A 54 -41.45 7.82 0.67
CA ASN A 54 -41.78 7.22 -0.63
C ASN A 54 -40.82 7.62 -1.77
N LEU A 55 -39.75 8.36 -1.47
CA LEU A 55 -38.76 8.81 -2.44
C LEU A 55 -37.40 8.18 -2.11
N PHE A 56 -36.71 7.73 -3.14
CA PHE A 56 -35.33 7.25 -3.07
C PHE A 56 -34.35 8.42 -3.29
N GLU A 57 -33.28 8.44 -2.52
CA GLU A 57 -32.13 9.35 -2.63
C GLU A 57 -30.89 8.56 -3.07
N ILE A 58 -30.00 9.15 -3.87
CA ILE A 58 -28.75 8.51 -4.26
C ILE A 58 -27.74 8.70 -3.12
N VAL A 59 -27.19 7.59 -2.61
CA VAL A 59 -26.17 7.59 -1.55
C VAL A 59 -24.76 7.29 -2.04
N SER A 60 -24.62 6.63 -3.20
CA SER A 60 -23.32 6.40 -3.84
C SER A 60 -23.45 6.07 -5.33
N THR A 61 -22.38 6.29 -6.08
CA THR A 61 -22.18 5.79 -7.44
C THR A 61 -20.84 5.06 -7.49
N LEU A 62 -20.85 3.83 -8.02
CA LEU A 62 -19.74 2.88 -7.97
C LEU A 62 -19.39 2.37 -9.38
N PRO A 63 -18.14 1.95 -9.64
CA PRO A 63 -17.73 1.45 -10.95
C PRO A 63 -18.41 0.12 -11.33
N ALA A 64 -18.31 -0.24 -12.62
CA ALA A 64 -18.75 -1.53 -13.13
C ALA A 64 -18.14 -2.73 -12.36
N ASN A 65 -18.84 -3.86 -12.32
CA ASN A 65 -18.52 -5.05 -11.50
C ASN A 65 -18.54 -4.85 -9.95
N ALA A 66 -18.89 -3.65 -9.44
CA ALA A 66 -19.08 -3.48 -7.99
C ALA A 66 -20.24 -4.36 -7.47
N SER A 67 -20.05 -4.95 -6.29
CA SER A 67 -20.95 -5.96 -5.70
C SER A 67 -21.29 -5.73 -4.22
N ASN A 68 -20.67 -4.73 -3.58
CA ASN A 68 -20.98 -4.34 -2.21
C ASN A 68 -20.76 -2.85 -1.96
N PHE A 69 -21.44 -2.32 -0.94
CA PHE A 69 -21.38 -0.93 -0.48
C PHE A 69 -21.66 -0.90 1.03
N THR A 70 -21.06 0.05 1.74
CA THR A 70 -21.26 0.25 3.18
C THR A 70 -21.82 1.64 3.41
N ASP A 71 -23.04 1.74 3.95
CA ASP A 71 -23.65 3.01 4.30
C ASP A 71 -23.34 3.35 5.77
N SER A 72 -22.42 4.28 5.98
CA SER A 72 -22.03 4.77 7.31
C SER A 72 -23.03 5.75 7.94
N ASN A 73 -24.04 6.19 7.20
CA ASN A 73 -24.99 7.22 7.62
C ASN A 73 -26.33 6.57 7.98
N VAL A 74 -26.30 5.73 9.02
CA VAL A 74 -27.45 4.97 9.53
C VAL A 74 -27.64 5.18 11.04
N ILE A 75 -28.88 5.55 11.40
CA ILE A 75 -29.31 5.78 12.79
C ILE A 75 -30.08 4.55 13.27
N VAL A 76 -29.96 4.21 14.56
CA VAL A 76 -30.70 3.07 15.13
C VAL A 76 -32.21 3.32 15.19
N ASN A 77 -32.97 2.24 15.30
CA ASN A 77 -34.44 2.20 15.34
C ASN A 77 -35.12 2.79 14.10
N GLN A 78 -34.38 2.93 12.99
CA GLN A 78 -34.88 3.31 11.67
C GLN A 78 -34.78 2.14 10.70
N THR A 79 -35.79 1.99 9.83
CA THR A 79 -35.75 1.04 8.70
C THR A 79 -35.31 1.73 7.43
N TYR A 80 -34.17 1.32 6.90
CA TYR A 80 -33.66 1.79 5.60
C TYR A 80 -33.97 0.75 4.52
N CYS A 81 -34.57 1.21 3.43
CA CYS A 81 -34.80 0.45 2.21
C CYS A 81 -33.78 0.87 1.15
N TYR A 82 -33.09 -0.11 0.57
CA TYR A 82 -32.12 0.09 -0.50
C TYR A 82 -32.57 -0.57 -1.79
N ARG A 83 -32.22 0.03 -2.93
CA ARG A 83 -32.25 -0.59 -4.26
C ARG A 83 -31.05 -0.14 -5.07
N ILE A 84 -30.75 -0.83 -6.15
CA ILE A 84 -29.53 -0.62 -6.93
C ILE A 84 -29.88 -0.51 -8.41
N ALA A 85 -29.37 0.53 -9.07
CA ALA A 85 -29.55 0.74 -10.50
C ALA A 85 -28.23 0.58 -11.25
N ALA A 86 -28.12 -0.47 -12.06
CA ALA A 86 -27.08 -0.57 -13.08
C ALA A 86 -27.35 0.51 -14.14
N PHE A 87 -26.31 1.23 -14.58
CA PHE A 87 -26.45 2.26 -15.61
C PHE A 87 -25.42 2.12 -16.72
N ASN A 88 -25.76 2.63 -17.90
CA ASN A 88 -24.82 2.94 -18.96
C ASN A 88 -25.33 4.10 -19.84
N GLN A 89 -24.58 4.49 -20.86
CA GLN A 89 -24.99 5.55 -21.81
C GLN A 89 -26.39 5.35 -22.46
N ALA A 90 -26.93 4.13 -22.50
CA ALA A 90 -28.26 3.84 -23.04
C ALA A 90 -29.41 3.88 -22.00
N GLY A 91 -29.12 4.00 -20.71
CA GLY A 91 -30.13 4.15 -19.64
C GLY A 91 -29.80 3.43 -18.34
N GLN A 92 -30.82 3.25 -17.49
CA GLN A 92 -30.72 2.64 -16.16
C GLN A 92 -31.64 1.41 -16.03
N SER A 93 -31.28 0.46 -15.18
CA SER A 93 -32.08 -0.71 -14.82
C SER A 93 -31.97 -1.01 -13.32
N THR A 94 -33.08 -0.85 -12.60
CA THR A 94 -33.14 -0.93 -11.13
C THR A 94 -33.54 -2.31 -10.61
N SER A 95 -33.01 -2.69 -9.45
CA SER A 95 -33.41 -3.87 -8.68
C SER A 95 -34.76 -3.71 -7.96
N ASP A 96 -35.27 -4.81 -7.43
CA ASP A 96 -36.26 -4.77 -6.34
C ASP A 96 -35.66 -4.08 -5.08
N GLU A 97 -36.51 -3.55 -4.21
CA GLU A 97 -36.06 -2.94 -2.94
C GLU A 97 -35.90 -3.96 -1.80
N SER A 98 -34.93 -3.72 -0.92
CA SER A 98 -34.69 -4.51 0.28
C SER A 98 -34.57 -3.61 1.51
N CYS A 99 -35.42 -3.84 2.51
CA CYS A 99 -35.48 -3.02 3.73
C CYS A 99 -34.94 -3.76 4.96
N LEU A 100 -34.02 -3.14 5.69
CA LEU A 100 -33.46 -3.61 6.95
C LEU A 100 -33.67 -2.57 8.06
N GLU A 101 -34.10 -3.03 9.23
CA GLU A 101 -34.25 -2.23 10.43
C GLU A 101 -32.95 -2.28 11.23
N VAL A 102 -32.49 -1.12 11.69
CA VAL A 102 -31.25 -0.94 12.46
C VAL A 102 -31.59 -0.88 13.94
N TYR A 103 -30.78 -1.46 14.82
CA TYR A 103 -31.03 -1.50 16.27
C TYR A 103 -29.81 -1.06 17.09
N GLU A 104 -30.06 -0.64 18.33
CA GLU A 104 -29.04 -0.25 19.31
C GLU A 104 -28.41 -1.49 19.96
N VAL A 105 -27.08 -1.53 20.06
CA VAL A 105 -26.33 -2.61 20.72
C VAL A 105 -25.94 -2.18 22.15
N ALA A 106 -26.21 -3.05 23.12
CA ALA A 106 -25.93 -2.80 24.53
C ALA A 106 -24.66 -3.54 25.00
N SER A 107 -23.80 -2.84 25.75
CA SER A 107 -22.56 -3.40 26.32
C SER A 107 -22.82 -4.37 27.48
N SER A 108 -21.85 -5.26 27.75
CA SER A 108 -21.97 -6.39 28.67
C SER A 108 -20.82 -6.43 29.69
N GLU A 109 -21.11 -6.13 30.95
CA GLU A 109 -20.18 -6.36 32.08
C GLU A 109 -20.17 -7.84 32.53
N THR A 110 -19.01 -8.36 32.92
CA THR A 110 -18.81 -9.77 33.29
C THR A 110 -18.94 -10.05 34.81
N PRO A 111 -19.54 -11.19 35.23
CA PRO A 111 -19.67 -11.53 36.66
C PRO A 111 -18.41 -12.20 37.24
N VAL A 112 -18.23 -12.12 38.57
CA VAL A 112 -17.13 -12.76 39.31
C VAL A 112 -17.66 -13.96 40.13
N GLU A 113 -16.99 -15.11 40.05
CA GLU A 113 -17.41 -16.37 40.70
C GLU A 113 -16.58 -16.69 41.99
N PRO A 114 -17.19 -17.26 43.07
CA PRO A 114 -16.50 -17.54 44.34
C PRO A 114 -15.94 -18.97 44.46
N THR A 115 -14.96 -19.16 45.36
CA THR A 115 -14.23 -20.43 45.56
C THR A 115 -14.62 -21.20 46.84
N THR A 116 -14.55 -22.55 46.81
CA THR A 116 -14.48 -23.48 47.97
C THR A 116 -14.03 -24.88 47.47
N PRO A 117 -13.24 -25.70 48.22
CA PRO A 117 -12.42 -26.76 47.60
C PRO A 117 -12.78 -28.24 47.89
N ALA A 118 -12.43 -29.09 46.91
CA ALA A 118 -11.83 -30.45 46.98
C ALA A 118 -12.40 -31.59 47.85
N ASP A 119 -12.62 -32.76 47.20
CA ASP A 119 -12.19 -34.09 47.70
C ASP A 119 -11.87 -35.03 46.49
N THR A 120 -11.62 -36.33 46.72
CA THR A 120 -10.55 -37.09 46.04
C THR A 120 -11.01 -38.40 45.36
N SER A 121 -10.56 -38.69 44.11
CA SER A 121 -9.84 -39.95 43.73
C SER A 121 -9.74 -40.26 42.21
N THR A 122 -8.50 -40.32 41.68
CA THR A 122 -7.88 -41.46 40.92
C THR A 122 -8.59 -42.08 39.67
N PRO A 123 -7.89 -42.39 38.55
CA PRO A 123 -6.77 -41.70 37.87
C PRO A 123 -6.88 -41.69 36.30
N THR A 124 -5.90 -41.06 35.64
CA THR A 124 -5.42 -41.34 34.26
C THR A 124 -6.42 -41.34 33.10
N GLU A 125 -6.42 -40.25 32.34
CA GLU A 125 -6.00 -40.30 30.93
C GLU A 125 -5.15 -39.04 30.65
N THR A 126 -4.14 -39.13 29.78
CA THR A 126 -3.24 -38.00 29.48
C THR A 126 -3.73 -37.27 28.24
N GLU A 127 -4.69 -36.37 28.42
CA GLU A 127 -5.03 -35.41 27.36
C GLU A 127 -3.96 -34.31 27.33
N THR A 128 -3.24 -34.22 26.21
CA THR A 128 -2.50 -33.00 25.82
C THR A 128 -3.47 -31.82 25.78
N PRO A 129 -3.08 -30.63 26.27
CA PRO A 129 -3.96 -29.46 26.23
C PRO A 129 -4.30 -29.11 24.77
N THR A 130 -5.57 -29.29 24.40
CA THR A 130 -6.09 -28.86 23.11
C THR A 130 -6.26 -27.34 23.12
N ASP A 131 -5.38 -26.66 22.39
CA ASP A 131 -5.63 -25.39 21.67
C ASP A 131 -6.87 -24.60 22.14
N ALA A 132 -6.66 -23.72 23.12
CA ALA A 132 -7.61 -22.67 23.44
C ALA A 132 -7.45 -21.55 22.40
N GLY A 133 -8.00 -21.80 21.20
CA GLY A 133 -7.76 -20.99 20.01
C GLY A 133 -7.99 -19.49 20.21
N ILE A 134 -7.15 -18.69 19.54
CA ILE A 134 -7.03 -17.24 19.76
C ILE A 134 -8.38 -16.54 19.52
N ILE A 135 -8.79 -15.76 20.52
CA ILE A 135 -9.89 -14.81 20.38
C ILE A 135 -9.31 -13.55 19.74
N TYR A 136 -9.73 -13.26 18.51
CA TYR A 136 -9.38 -11.99 17.87
C TYR A 136 -10.19 -10.86 18.49
N THR A 137 -9.48 -9.80 18.88
CA THR A 137 -10.02 -8.68 19.66
C THR A 137 -9.68 -7.32 19.08
N ALA A 138 -8.89 -7.26 17.99
CA ALA A 138 -8.58 -5.99 17.35
C ALA A 138 -9.84 -5.30 16.81
N THR A 139 -9.96 -4.00 17.10
CA THR A 139 -11.03 -3.12 16.65
C THR A 139 -10.52 -1.97 15.79
N ASP A 140 -9.29 -1.50 16.03
CA ASP A 140 -8.57 -0.57 15.15
C ASP A 140 -7.37 -1.28 14.50
N ILE A 141 -7.30 -1.18 13.18
CA ILE A 141 -6.28 -1.81 12.33
C ILE A 141 -5.95 -0.84 11.20
N ALA A 142 -4.69 -0.40 11.12
CA ALA A 142 -4.18 0.34 9.98
C ALA A 142 -3.01 -0.41 9.34
N ILE A 143 -3.01 -0.52 8.01
CA ILE A 143 -1.93 -1.13 7.23
C ILE A 143 -1.36 -0.09 6.27
N SER A 144 -0.04 -0.02 6.15
CA SER A 144 0.64 0.75 5.10
C SER A 144 1.91 0.04 4.64
N HIS A 145 2.38 0.35 3.43
CA HIS A 145 3.64 -0.18 2.90
C HIS A 145 4.55 0.94 2.38
N GLU A 146 5.86 0.68 2.39
CA GLU A 146 6.88 1.59 1.87
C GLU A 146 7.90 0.81 1.05
N PHE A 147 8.13 1.21 -0.20
CA PHE A 147 9.19 0.64 -1.04
C PHE A 147 10.56 1.22 -0.66
N THR A 148 11.48 0.36 -0.25
CA THR A 148 12.77 0.74 0.31
C THR A 148 13.95 0.34 -0.59
N SER A 149 15.12 0.91 -0.32
CA SER A 149 16.39 0.43 -0.85
C SER A 149 16.77 -0.92 -0.24
N LYS A 150 17.95 -1.47 -0.54
CA LYS A 150 18.46 -2.56 0.29
C LYS A 150 18.92 -1.97 1.63
N PRO A 151 18.29 -2.33 2.77
CA PRO A 151 18.81 -1.90 4.07
C PRO A 151 20.21 -2.50 4.28
N SER A 152 21.18 -1.66 4.65
CA SER A 152 22.52 -2.14 5.01
C SER A 152 22.50 -2.91 6.33
N VAL A 153 21.68 -2.43 7.27
CA VAL A 153 21.37 -2.99 8.59
C VAL A 153 19.93 -2.57 8.93
N ILE A 154 19.19 -3.42 9.63
CA ILE A 154 17.93 -3.07 10.31
C ILE A 154 18.21 -3.08 11.80
N GLU A 155 18.34 -1.91 12.43
CA GLU A 155 18.48 -1.80 13.89
C GLU A 155 17.11 -1.99 14.57
N VAL A 156 17.04 -2.98 15.46
CA VAL A 156 15.84 -3.36 16.21
C VAL A 156 15.72 -2.54 17.50
N GLY A 157 16.84 -2.16 18.12
CA GLY A 157 16.84 -1.39 19.37
C GLY A 157 16.22 -2.16 20.54
N GLU A 158 15.27 -1.57 21.26
CA GLU A 158 14.54 -2.19 22.38
C GLU A 158 13.25 -2.93 21.94
N LYS A 159 13.11 -3.21 20.64
CA LYS A 159 11.96 -3.90 20.04
C LYS A 159 12.15 -5.42 20.02
N GLU A 160 11.06 -6.15 19.86
CA GLU A 160 11.09 -7.60 19.63
C GLU A 160 11.30 -7.90 18.14
N LEU A 161 11.89 -9.05 17.81
CA LEU A 161 12.12 -9.50 16.43
C LEU A 161 11.71 -10.97 16.27
N TYR A 162 10.64 -11.22 15.51
CA TYR A 162 10.37 -12.54 14.97
C TYR A 162 11.10 -12.72 13.63
N SER A 163 11.88 -13.80 13.45
CA SER A 163 12.58 -14.07 12.20
C SER A 163 11.98 -15.25 11.42
N PHE A 164 11.90 -15.12 10.11
CA PHE A 164 11.47 -16.20 9.20
C PHE A 164 12.63 -17.06 8.68
N ARG A 165 13.83 -16.93 9.26
CA ARG A 165 14.97 -17.81 8.96
C ARG A 165 14.71 -19.21 9.54
N SER A 166 15.22 -20.26 8.87
CA SER A 166 15.23 -21.62 9.43
C SER A 166 16.19 -21.74 10.62
N GLU A 167 15.96 -22.60 11.62
CA GLU A 167 15.08 -23.78 11.66
C GLU A 167 14.04 -23.70 12.79
N ALA A 168 13.01 -24.57 12.77
CA ALA A 168 11.95 -24.57 13.78
C ALA A 168 12.45 -24.74 15.24
N ALA A 169 13.58 -25.44 15.42
CA ALA A 169 14.25 -25.56 16.73
C ALA A 169 14.95 -24.27 17.20
N TYR A 170 15.05 -23.26 16.34
CA TYR A 170 15.49 -21.90 16.69
C TYR A 170 14.28 -21.01 17.02
N ASN A 171 13.13 -21.23 16.37
CA ASN A 171 11.92 -20.47 16.67
C ASN A 171 11.48 -20.70 18.13
N GLU A 172 11.57 -21.92 18.69
CA GLU A 172 11.26 -22.15 20.13
C GLU A 172 12.17 -21.38 21.12
N GLU A 173 13.30 -20.81 20.67
CA GLU A 173 14.23 -20.02 21.51
C GLU A 173 14.10 -18.49 21.26
N PHE A 174 13.34 -18.06 20.24
CA PHE A 174 13.23 -16.66 19.78
C PHE A 174 11.83 -16.24 19.28
N SER A 175 10.80 -17.09 19.34
CA SER A 175 9.41 -16.72 19.09
C SER A 175 8.84 -16.10 20.35
N ASP A 176 8.77 -14.78 20.38
CA ASP A 176 8.10 -14.06 21.45
C ASP A 176 6.59 -14.34 21.44
N ASP A 177 5.93 -14.22 22.59
CA ASP A 177 4.50 -14.57 22.77
C ASP A 177 3.55 -13.68 21.92
N SER A 178 4.10 -12.63 21.30
CA SER A 178 3.43 -11.65 20.45
C SER A 178 3.16 -12.12 19.01
N ILE A 179 3.76 -13.23 18.52
CA ILE A 179 3.39 -13.87 17.24
C ILE A 179 3.09 -15.36 17.38
N ALA A 180 1.83 -15.72 17.17
CA ALA A 180 1.33 -17.10 17.26
C ALA A 180 1.01 -17.73 15.89
N ASN A 181 0.80 -19.05 15.88
CA ASN A 181 0.27 -19.84 14.76
C ASN A 181 0.94 -19.64 13.39
N SER A 182 2.21 -19.22 13.34
CA SER A 182 2.88 -18.90 12.08
C SER A 182 3.04 -20.14 11.20
N GLN A 183 2.52 -20.09 9.98
CA GLN A 183 2.44 -21.22 9.05
C GLN A 183 2.55 -20.76 7.60
N PHE A 184 3.20 -21.59 6.78
CA PHE A 184 3.20 -21.46 5.32
C PHE A 184 2.37 -22.58 4.70
N SER A 185 1.35 -22.22 3.91
CA SER A 185 0.69 -23.11 2.98
C SER A 185 1.27 -22.91 1.59
N VAL A 186 1.61 -24.00 0.89
CA VAL A 186 2.14 -23.94 -0.48
C VAL A 186 1.44 -24.95 -1.39
N SER A 187 0.72 -24.44 -2.39
CA SER A 187 0.15 -25.20 -3.51
C SER A 187 1.21 -25.57 -4.54
N GLU A 188 2.19 -24.70 -4.77
CA GLU A 188 3.24 -24.88 -5.77
C GLU A 188 4.65 -24.72 -5.18
N GLY A 189 5.47 -25.76 -5.36
CA GLY A 189 6.86 -25.80 -4.96
C GLY A 189 7.04 -26.20 -3.50
N LYS A 190 7.89 -25.47 -2.78
CA LYS A 190 8.06 -25.55 -1.33
C LYS A 190 8.58 -24.21 -0.81
N VAL A 191 8.38 -23.93 0.48
CA VAL A 191 9.12 -22.86 1.15
C VAL A 191 10.62 -23.16 1.10
N GLY A 192 11.42 -22.19 0.71
CA GLY A 192 12.87 -22.24 0.79
C GLY A 192 13.37 -21.31 1.88
N TYR A 193 14.24 -21.79 2.76
CA TYR A 193 14.88 -20.98 3.79
C TYR A 193 16.34 -20.72 3.41
N TYR A 194 16.83 -19.50 3.64
CA TYR A 194 18.12 -19.05 3.14
C TYR A 194 18.86 -18.13 4.11
N ASP A 195 20.01 -18.58 4.59
CA ASP A 195 20.99 -17.78 5.33
C ASP A 195 21.72 -16.84 4.37
N ARG A 196 21.22 -15.60 4.22
CA ARG A 196 21.81 -14.55 3.38
C ARG A 196 21.59 -13.16 3.97
N ASN A 197 22.61 -12.33 3.90
CA ASN A 197 22.60 -10.91 4.23
C ASN A 197 21.93 -10.03 3.15
N TYR A 198 20.74 -10.45 2.70
CA TYR A 198 19.79 -9.54 2.04
C TYR A 198 19.05 -8.69 3.07
N PHE A 199 18.90 -9.24 4.29
CA PHE A 199 18.47 -8.55 5.50
C PHE A 199 19.45 -8.95 6.61
N SER A 200 19.98 -7.96 7.34
CA SER A 200 20.79 -8.15 8.55
C SER A 200 20.11 -7.36 9.67
N PHE A 201 19.63 -8.06 10.69
CA PHE A 201 19.04 -7.42 11.87
C PHE A 201 20.12 -7.23 12.93
N GLN A 202 20.20 -6.04 13.52
CA GLN A 202 21.12 -5.72 14.61
C GLN A 202 20.38 -5.19 15.83
N GLN A 203 21.00 -5.36 16.99
CA GLN A 203 20.60 -4.72 18.23
C GLN A 203 21.85 -4.11 18.86
N ASN A 204 21.89 -2.79 18.96
CA ASN A 204 23.05 -2.05 19.51
C ASN A 204 24.36 -2.39 18.77
N GLY A 205 24.32 -2.49 17.43
CA GLY A 205 25.46 -2.86 16.60
C GLY A 205 25.92 -4.33 16.71
N THR A 206 25.14 -5.20 17.36
CA THR A 206 25.37 -6.65 17.41
C THR A 206 24.42 -7.36 16.44
N GLU A 207 24.94 -8.16 15.53
CA GLU A 207 24.14 -8.91 14.55
C GLU A 207 23.35 -10.05 15.22
N LEU A 208 22.02 -9.97 15.10
CA LEU A 208 21.08 -10.96 15.62
C LEU A 208 20.97 -12.15 14.66
N THR A 209 20.57 -11.89 13.42
CA THR A 209 20.32 -12.96 12.42
C THR A 209 20.31 -12.41 10.99
N ASN A 210 20.68 -13.28 10.04
CA ASN A 210 20.73 -13.03 8.60
C ASN A 210 19.93 -14.12 7.87
N GLY A 211 18.84 -13.78 7.20
CA GLY A 211 18.16 -14.72 6.31
C GLY A 211 16.71 -14.37 6.00
N TYR A 212 16.04 -15.30 5.31
CA TYR A 212 14.63 -15.19 4.93
C TYR A 212 14.00 -16.55 4.63
N ALA A 213 12.67 -16.64 4.78
CA ALA A 213 11.84 -17.63 4.11
C ALA A 213 11.45 -17.11 2.71
N LEU A 214 11.29 -18.01 1.73
CA LEU A 214 10.96 -17.70 0.35
C LEU A 214 9.78 -18.54 -0.12
N MET A 215 8.77 -17.85 -0.67
CA MET A 215 7.54 -18.41 -1.21
C MET A 215 7.40 -18.04 -2.70
N LYS A 216 6.86 -18.95 -3.52
CA LYS A 216 6.61 -18.69 -4.95
C LYS A 216 5.34 -17.83 -5.12
N PHE A 217 5.32 -16.97 -6.13
CA PHE A 217 4.09 -16.32 -6.60
C PHE A 217 3.16 -17.38 -7.20
N ASN A 218 2.16 -17.78 -6.43
CA ASN A 218 1.07 -18.68 -6.82
C ASN A 218 -0.13 -18.34 -5.94
N THR A 219 -1.32 -18.24 -6.54
CA THR A 219 -2.58 -17.87 -5.88
C THR A 219 -3.00 -18.82 -4.74
N GLY A 220 -2.49 -20.06 -4.72
CA GLY A 220 -2.68 -21.00 -3.61
C GLY A 220 -1.57 -21.02 -2.56
N ASN A 221 -0.50 -20.22 -2.73
CA ASN A 221 0.56 -20.05 -1.74
C ASN A 221 0.20 -18.93 -0.75
N LYS A 222 0.42 -19.18 0.54
CA LYS A 222 0.06 -18.28 1.64
C LYS A 222 1.04 -18.38 2.80
N LEU A 223 1.41 -17.24 3.38
CA LEU A 223 1.87 -17.11 4.77
C LEU A 223 0.69 -16.66 5.64
N SER A 224 0.58 -17.16 6.86
CA SER A 224 -0.24 -16.57 7.92
C SER A 224 0.39 -16.74 9.28
N PHE A 225 0.07 -15.83 10.18
CA PHE A 225 0.44 -15.82 11.59
C PHE A 225 -0.58 -14.92 12.30
N ASP A 226 -0.74 -15.09 13.61
CA ASP A 226 -1.64 -14.25 14.41
C ASP A 226 -0.79 -13.28 15.22
N LEU A 227 -1.06 -11.98 15.11
CA LEU A 227 -0.52 -10.98 16.03
C LEU A 227 -1.33 -11.05 17.32
N VAL A 228 -0.65 -11.19 18.45
CA VAL A 228 -1.28 -11.24 19.78
C VAL A 228 -1.21 -9.85 20.39
N GLY A 229 -2.36 -9.25 20.67
CA GLY A 229 -2.45 -7.89 21.19
C GLY A 229 -2.87 -7.84 22.66
N ASN A 230 -2.26 -6.94 23.43
CA ASN A 230 -2.53 -6.78 24.87
C ASN A 230 -3.73 -5.87 25.20
N GLY A 231 -4.45 -5.36 24.19
CA GLY A 231 -5.56 -4.41 24.35
C GLY A 231 -5.15 -2.93 24.29
N GLN A 232 -3.92 -2.62 23.87
CA GLN A 232 -3.40 -1.27 23.62
C GLN A 232 -2.79 -1.20 22.22
N GLU A 233 -2.71 0.01 21.65
CA GLU A 233 -2.10 0.23 20.34
C GLU A 233 -0.63 -0.23 20.32
N GLN A 234 -0.33 -1.13 19.39
CA GLN A 234 0.98 -1.67 19.08
C GLN A 234 1.23 -1.53 17.58
N ASN A 235 2.49 -1.62 17.17
CA ASN A 235 2.88 -1.46 15.78
C ASN A 235 3.90 -2.55 15.39
N ALA A 236 3.57 -3.29 14.34
CA ALA A 236 4.40 -4.33 13.74
C ALA A 236 4.95 -3.87 12.39
N THR A 237 6.27 -3.97 12.17
CA THR A 237 6.91 -3.71 10.88
C THR A 237 7.47 -5.00 10.30
N LEU A 238 6.81 -5.52 9.26
CA LEU A 238 7.23 -6.69 8.50
C LEU A 238 8.20 -6.27 7.39
N TYR A 239 9.39 -6.86 7.36
CA TYR A 239 10.41 -6.62 6.33
C TYR A 239 10.38 -7.72 5.26
N MET A 240 10.21 -7.30 4.00
CA MET A 240 10.08 -8.18 2.84
C MET A 240 10.94 -7.77 1.65
N GLN A 241 11.13 -8.72 0.74
CA GLN A 241 11.57 -8.48 -0.63
C GLN A 241 10.72 -9.32 -1.58
N ALA A 242 10.12 -8.71 -2.60
CA ALA A 242 9.42 -9.45 -3.65
C ALA A 242 9.99 -9.08 -5.02
N GLY A 243 9.88 -10.00 -5.97
CA GLY A 243 10.31 -9.78 -7.33
C GLY A 243 9.45 -10.56 -8.31
N VAL A 244 9.12 -9.94 -9.44
CA VAL A 244 8.30 -10.52 -10.50
C VAL A 244 9.15 -10.67 -11.75
N TRP A 245 9.36 -11.92 -12.17
CA TRP A 245 10.16 -12.30 -13.33
C TRP A 245 9.32 -12.37 -14.61
N SER A 246 8.41 -11.41 -14.75
CA SER A 246 7.45 -11.26 -15.85
C SER A 246 7.54 -9.88 -16.52
N ARG A 247 6.79 -9.72 -17.61
CA ARG A 247 6.55 -8.44 -18.31
C ARG A 247 5.32 -7.69 -17.78
N ASP A 248 4.57 -8.37 -16.94
CA ASP A 248 3.33 -7.91 -16.32
C ASP A 248 3.60 -7.69 -14.82
N THR A 249 2.82 -6.83 -14.18
CA THR A 249 2.84 -6.62 -12.72
C THR A 249 2.13 -7.77 -12.01
N SER A 250 2.39 -7.92 -10.71
CA SER A 250 1.67 -8.84 -9.82
C SER A 250 1.82 -8.37 -8.39
N SER A 251 0.82 -8.59 -7.55
CA SER A 251 0.70 -7.97 -6.24
C SER A 251 0.97 -8.96 -5.10
N VAL A 252 1.60 -8.47 -4.03
CA VAL A 252 1.55 -9.11 -2.71
C VAL A 252 0.36 -8.52 -1.96
N ILE A 253 -0.55 -9.36 -1.49
CA ILE A 253 -1.74 -8.94 -0.76
C ILE A 253 -1.51 -9.25 0.71
N VAL A 254 -1.61 -8.25 1.57
CA VAL A 254 -1.54 -8.40 3.03
C VAL A 254 -2.92 -8.15 3.61
N THR A 255 -3.46 -9.12 4.33
CA THR A 255 -4.75 -9.04 5.01
C THR A 255 -4.53 -9.14 6.51
N VAL A 256 -5.10 -8.22 7.29
CA VAL A 256 -5.02 -8.16 8.75
C VAL A 256 -6.45 -8.03 9.29
N GLY A 257 -6.97 -9.09 9.91
CA GLY A 257 -8.38 -9.14 10.29
C GLY A 257 -9.31 -9.04 9.07
N ASN A 258 -9.96 -7.88 8.92
CA ASN A 258 -10.80 -7.55 7.75
C ASN A 258 -10.11 -6.62 6.74
N GLU A 259 -9.03 -5.94 7.14
CA GLU A 259 -8.36 -4.92 6.32
C GLU A 259 -7.39 -5.55 5.32
N VAL A 260 -7.25 -4.92 4.15
CA VAL A 260 -6.48 -5.47 3.02
C VAL A 260 -5.63 -4.39 2.35
N GLU A 261 -4.32 -4.57 2.39
CA GLU A 261 -3.33 -3.77 1.65
C GLU A 261 -2.84 -4.55 0.42
N THR A 262 -2.72 -3.87 -0.73
CA THR A 262 -2.39 -4.49 -2.03
C THR A 262 -1.13 -3.87 -2.65
N ILE A 263 -0.01 -4.53 -2.38
CA ILE A 263 1.33 -4.06 -2.74
C ILE A 263 1.64 -4.52 -4.18
N THR A 264 1.36 -3.67 -5.15
CA THR A 264 1.61 -3.95 -6.57
C THR A 264 3.12 -4.06 -6.83
N ILE A 265 3.64 -5.25 -7.13
CA ILE A 265 5.07 -5.44 -7.39
C ILE A 265 5.40 -5.06 -8.84
N PRO A 266 6.40 -4.18 -9.03
CA PRO A 266 6.99 -3.83 -10.32
C PRO A 266 7.24 -4.98 -11.28
N ARG A 267 6.80 -4.79 -12.53
CA ARG A 267 7.26 -5.59 -13.66
C ARG A 267 8.74 -5.33 -13.97
N GLY A 268 9.37 -6.23 -14.72
CA GLY A 268 10.67 -5.97 -15.33
C GLY A 268 11.87 -6.72 -14.75
N PHE A 269 11.64 -7.92 -14.19
CA PHE A 269 12.72 -8.85 -13.80
C PHE A 269 13.63 -8.29 -12.71
N ALA A 270 13.00 -7.71 -11.68
CA ALA A 270 13.62 -6.93 -10.62
C ALA A 270 13.21 -7.46 -9.23
N TRP A 271 14.00 -7.13 -8.21
CA TRP A 271 13.62 -7.28 -6.80
C TRP A 271 13.36 -5.90 -6.19
N GLN A 272 12.32 -5.81 -5.37
CA GLN A 272 12.01 -4.65 -4.52
C GLN A 272 12.16 -5.08 -3.07
N TYR A 273 12.76 -4.24 -2.23
CA TYR A 273 12.58 -4.33 -0.79
C TYR A 273 11.39 -3.44 -0.42
N PHE A 274 10.65 -3.84 0.62
CA PHE A 274 9.61 -3.02 1.20
C PHE A 274 9.35 -3.43 2.66
N SER A 275 8.94 -2.47 3.46
CA SER A 275 8.33 -2.68 4.77
C SER A 275 6.81 -2.67 4.63
N VAL A 276 6.13 -3.36 5.55
CA VAL A 276 4.69 -3.22 5.80
C VAL A 276 4.52 -2.93 7.27
N SER A 277 3.94 -1.78 7.58
CA SER A 277 3.59 -1.38 8.94
C SER A 277 2.13 -1.73 9.21
N ILE A 278 1.87 -2.32 10.37
CA ILE A 278 0.55 -2.74 10.84
C ILE A 278 0.38 -2.16 12.25
N ALA A 279 -0.52 -1.19 12.41
CA ALA A 279 -1.02 -0.77 13.71
C ALA A 279 -2.17 -1.68 14.13
N TYR A 280 -2.23 -2.06 15.41
CA TYR A 280 -3.27 -2.93 15.96
C TYR A 280 -3.47 -2.69 17.46
N ASP A 281 -4.71 -2.70 17.94
CA ASP A 281 -5.10 -2.53 19.35
C ASP A 281 -5.35 -3.87 20.09
N GLY A 282 -5.60 -4.96 19.37
CA GLY A 282 -5.93 -6.27 19.92
C GLY A 282 -5.40 -7.43 19.06
N SER A 283 -5.75 -8.67 19.41
CA SER A 283 -5.27 -9.84 18.67
C SER A 283 -5.94 -9.92 17.29
N THR A 284 -5.16 -10.18 16.23
CA THR A 284 -5.64 -10.13 14.84
C THR A 284 -4.91 -11.13 13.93
N PRO A 285 -5.62 -11.84 13.03
CA PRO A 285 -5.00 -12.81 12.12
C PRO A 285 -4.41 -12.10 10.91
N VAL A 286 -3.15 -12.38 10.60
CA VAL A 286 -2.44 -11.88 9.42
C VAL A 286 -2.34 -12.95 8.35
N THR A 287 -2.52 -12.55 7.09
CA THR A 287 -2.46 -13.41 5.91
C THR A 287 -1.74 -12.69 4.78
N ILE A 288 -0.80 -13.36 4.12
CA ILE A 288 -0.08 -12.80 2.98
C ILE A 288 -0.12 -13.79 1.81
N THR A 289 -0.63 -13.33 0.68
CA THR A 289 -0.82 -14.10 -0.56
C THR A 289 -0.32 -13.30 -1.78
N THR A 290 -0.45 -13.88 -2.98
CA THR A 290 -0.12 -13.21 -4.24
C THR A 290 -1.27 -13.29 -5.24
N ASP A 291 -1.50 -12.22 -6.00
CA ASP A 291 -2.67 -12.09 -6.89
C ASP A 291 -2.68 -13.04 -8.10
N SER A 292 -1.54 -13.59 -8.49
CA SER A 292 -1.38 -14.37 -9.71
C SER A 292 -0.19 -15.33 -9.66
N ASP A 293 -0.25 -16.37 -10.50
CA ASP A 293 0.78 -17.38 -10.64
C ASP A 293 1.90 -16.87 -11.57
N GLN A 294 3.12 -16.64 -11.05
CA GLN A 294 4.22 -16.03 -11.79
C GLN A 294 5.45 -16.96 -11.86
N GLY A 295 5.89 -17.27 -13.08
CA GLY A 295 6.97 -18.22 -13.33
C GLY A 295 8.39 -17.74 -13.02
N GLY A 296 9.36 -18.64 -13.19
CA GLY A 296 10.79 -18.32 -13.11
C GLY A 296 11.27 -17.96 -11.70
N TYR A 297 12.01 -16.85 -11.58
CA TYR A 297 12.53 -16.41 -10.28
C TYR A 297 11.49 -15.73 -9.39
N SER A 298 10.27 -15.46 -9.88
CA SER A 298 9.24 -14.71 -9.15
C SER A 298 8.97 -15.30 -7.78
N SER A 299 9.21 -14.54 -6.71
CA SER A 299 9.06 -15.01 -5.32
C SER A 299 8.79 -13.84 -4.38
N VAL A 300 8.19 -14.11 -3.23
CA VAL A 300 8.22 -13.24 -2.05
C VAL A 300 9.23 -13.82 -1.05
N MET A 301 10.02 -12.96 -0.43
CA MET A 301 10.96 -13.26 0.64
C MET A 301 10.53 -12.53 1.91
N PHE A 302 10.41 -13.25 3.01
CA PHE A 302 10.02 -12.74 4.32
C PHE A 302 11.24 -12.82 5.23
N ALA A 303 11.68 -11.70 5.80
CA ALA A 303 12.90 -11.63 6.61
C ALA A 303 12.59 -11.80 8.10
N GLY A 304 11.70 -10.95 8.58
CA GLY A 304 11.25 -10.91 9.97
C GLY A 304 10.24 -9.78 10.20
N ILE A 305 9.62 -9.81 11.38
CA ILE A 305 8.69 -8.79 11.87
C ILE A 305 9.32 -8.19 13.11
N VAL A 306 9.45 -6.87 13.13
CA VAL A 306 9.88 -6.10 14.30
C VAL A 306 8.64 -5.56 14.99
N LEU A 307 8.51 -5.77 16.30
CA LEU A 307 7.33 -5.38 17.08
C LEU A 307 7.70 -4.29 18.09
N ASN A 308 6.96 -3.18 18.06
CA ASN A 308 7.11 -2.11 19.03
C ASN A 308 6.48 -2.51 20.36
N ASN A 309 7.22 -2.35 21.47
CA ASN A 309 6.61 -2.23 22.78
C ASN A 309 5.60 -1.06 22.79
N ALA A 310 4.49 -1.22 23.51
CA ALA A 310 3.34 -0.31 23.47
C ALA A 310 3.71 1.17 23.71
N ILE A 311 3.03 2.07 22.98
CA ILE A 311 3.35 3.51 22.94
C ILE A 311 3.16 4.12 24.34
N THR A 312 4.28 4.41 25.03
CA THR A 312 4.26 5.01 26.36
C THR A 312 4.40 6.54 26.30
N ALA A 313 3.24 7.19 26.25
CA ALA A 313 2.98 8.63 26.29
C ALA A 313 3.30 9.43 25.01
N GLU A 314 2.45 10.43 24.77
CA GLU A 314 2.62 11.44 23.73
C GLU A 314 3.88 12.27 24.01
N VAL A 315 4.77 12.36 23.01
CA VAL A 315 5.65 13.53 22.88
C VAL A 315 4.97 14.46 21.89
N GLU A 316 4.33 15.51 22.40
CA GLU A 316 3.84 16.62 21.59
C GLU A 316 5.03 17.35 20.96
N VAL A 317 5.46 16.88 19.79
CA VAL A 317 6.44 17.58 18.96
C VAL A 317 5.73 18.79 18.38
N GLU A 318 6.11 20.00 18.80
CA GLU A 318 5.62 21.23 18.16
C GLU A 318 5.84 21.14 16.65
N ALA A 319 4.76 21.20 15.89
CA ALA A 319 4.79 21.18 14.44
C ALA A 319 5.42 22.47 13.92
N VAL A 320 6.75 22.48 13.84
CA VAL A 320 7.48 23.40 12.96
C VAL A 320 6.91 23.18 11.57
N GLU A 321 6.33 24.23 10.97
CA GLU A 321 5.81 24.16 9.60
C GLU A 321 6.95 23.83 8.65
N ALA A 322 7.05 22.55 8.28
CA ALA A 322 7.93 22.09 7.24
C ALA A 322 7.43 22.70 5.92
N VAL A 323 8.21 23.63 5.36
CA VAL A 323 8.14 23.93 3.93
C VAL A 323 8.27 22.59 3.20
N LYS A 324 7.30 22.29 2.34
CA LYS A 324 7.18 20.96 1.70
C LYS A 324 8.24 20.74 0.63
N TYR A 325 9.44 20.40 1.07
CA TYR A 325 10.50 19.99 0.15
C TYR A 325 10.22 18.60 -0.42
N ALA A 326 10.27 18.52 -1.75
CA ALA A 326 10.24 17.34 -2.62
C ALA A 326 9.72 16.02 -2.01
N ALA A 327 8.40 15.81 -2.05
CA ALA A 327 7.84 14.50 -1.74
C ALA A 327 8.10 13.51 -2.90
N LEU A 328 8.74 12.38 -2.62
CA LEU A 328 8.83 11.24 -3.55
C LEU A 328 7.48 10.49 -3.60
N LEU A 329 6.47 11.13 -4.19
CA LEU A 329 5.08 10.66 -4.14
C LEU A 329 4.85 9.29 -4.80
N SER A 330 5.70 8.89 -5.76
CA SER A 330 5.76 7.50 -6.22
C SER A 330 7.07 7.14 -6.94
N VAL A 331 7.43 5.86 -6.88
CA VAL A 331 8.35 5.23 -7.83
C VAL A 331 7.53 4.38 -8.81
N ASP A 332 6.78 5.02 -9.72
CA ASP A 332 6.08 4.28 -10.78
C ASP A 332 7.09 3.49 -11.60
N THR A 333 6.96 2.17 -11.56
CA THR A 333 7.83 1.25 -12.31
C THR A 333 7.35 0.99 -13.73
N ASN A 334 6.63 1.98 -14.27
CA ASN A 334 6.14 2.07 -15.62
C ASN A 334 5.09 1.00 -15.90
N ALA A 335 3.88 1.22 -15.39
CA ALA A 335 2.69 0.81 -16.11
C ALA A 335 2.63 1.51 -17.50
N GLY A 336 1.70 1.10 -18.36
CA GLY A 336 1.67 1.52 -19.78
C GLY A 336 1.22 2.96 -20.05
N TYR A 337 1.52 3.91 -19.17
CA TYR A 337 1.02 5.27 -19.26
C TYR A 337 1.71 6.07 -20.36
N THR A 338 0.87 6.64 -21.23
CA THR A 338 1.13 7.97 -21.78
C THR A 338 0.97 8.96 -20.63
N VAL A 339 2.00 9.75 -20.33
CA VAL A 339 1.89 10.87 -19.40
C VAL A 339 1.02 11.92 -20.10
N ASP A 340 -0.15 12.22 -19.52
CA ASP A 340 -0.98 13.30 -20.03
C ASP A 340 -0.37 14.64 -19.60
N VAL A 341 -0.12 15.52 -20.57
CA VAL A 341 0.38 16.88 -20.36
C VAL A 341 -0.55 17.89 -21.01
N ALA A 342 -1.85 17.58 -21.06
CA ALA A 342 -2.87 18.49 -21.57
C ALA A 342 -2.96 19.79 -20.77
N ASP A 343 -2.93 19.73 -19.43
CA ASP A 343 -3.19 20.87 -18.53
C ASP A 343 -1.91 21.48 -17.90
N ALA A 344 -0.74 21.30 -18.52
CA ALA A 344 0.59 21.65 -17.95
C ALA A 344 1.54 22.32 -18.97
N GLU A 345 2.48 23.18 -18.55
CA GLU A 345 3.61 23.57 -19.44
C GLU A 345 4.62 22.42 -19.50
N PHE A 346 4.69 21.71 -20.63
CA PHE A 346 5.61 20.58 -20.81
C PHE A 346 6.88 20.96 -21.58
N MET A 347 8.05 20.68 -21.01
CA MET A 347 9.35 20.92 -21.63
C MET A 347 10.18 19.63 -21.77
N LYS A 348 10.30 19.15 -23.01
CA LYS A 348 11.14 18.00 -23.38
C LYS A 348 12.63 18.36 -23.37
N HIS A 349 13.49 17.38 -23.09
CA HIS A 349 14.96 17.44 -23.17
C HIS A 349 15.60 17.96 -24.49
N ASP A 350 14.82 18.17 -25.55
CA ASP A 350 15.26 18.77 -26.84
C ASP A 350 14.58 20.14 -27.12
N MET A 351 14.07 20.80 -26.08
CA MET A 351 13.42 22.12 -26.10
C MET A 351 12.25 22.25 -27.11
N GLN A 352 11.11 21.67 -26.73
CA GLN A 352 9.81 22.08 -27.25
C GLN A 352 8.86 22.25 -26.06
N SER A 353 8.22 23.42 -25.97
CA SER A 353 7.20 23.76 -24.97
C SER A 353 5.81 23.34 -25.46
N GLY A 354 5.06 22.61 -24.64
CA GLY A 354 3.60 22.49 -24.76
C GLY A 354 2.90 23.45 -23.80
N ASN A 355 1.77 24.02 -24.24
CA ASN A 355 0.74 24.72 -23.45
C ASN A 355 1.19 25.78 -22.40
N HIS A 356 1.05 27.07 -22.74
CA HIS A 356 1.51 28.22 -21.93
C HIS A 356 0.41 28.88 -21.06
N ASP A 357 -0.81 28.35 -21.05
CA ASP A 357 -1.99 29.09 -20.54
C ASP A 357 -2.36 28.80 -19.07
N PHE A 358 -1.56 27.98 -18.35
CA PHE A 358 -1.96 27.33 -17.09
C PHE A 358 -1.14 27.72 -15.85
N THR A 359 0.12 28.12 -16.04
CA THR A 359 1.10 28.44 -14.98
C THR A 359 1.77 29.78 -15.28
N ASP A 360 2.23 30.51 -14.26
CA ASP A 360 3.09 31.69 -14.44
C ASP A 360 4.60 31.33 -14.40
N ALA A 361 4.91 30.06 -14.15
CA ALA A 361 6.25 29.53 -14.15
C ALA A 361 6.82 29.37 -15.57
N GLN A 362 8.15 29.31 -15.67
CA GLN A 362 8.89 29.20 -16.93
C GLN A 362 10.19 28.43 -16.72
N VAL A 363 10.53 27.56 -17.68
CA VAL A 363 11.86 26.95 -17.77
C VAL A 363 12.86 27.93 -18.39
N GLU A 364 13.73 28.53 -17.57
CA GLU A 364 14.82 29.40 -18.07
C GLU A 364 15.89 28.62 -18.84
N SER A 365 16.28 27.45 -18.31
CA SER A 365 17.25 26.58 -18.97
C SER A 365 17.18 25.13 -18.49
N ILE A 366 17.54 24.20 -19.39
CA ILE A 366 17.89 22.82 -19.05
C ILE A 366 19.28 22.58 -19.63
N SER A 367 20.22 22.19 -18.78
CA SER A 367 21.61 21.87 -19.13
C SER A 367 21.93 20.43 -18.79
N PHE A 368 22.84 19.81 -19.54
CA PHE A 368 23.23 18.41 -19.36
C PHE A 368 24.75 18.30 -19.22
N SER A 369 25.23 17.69 -18.14
CA SER A 369 26.66 17.49 -17.90
C SER A 369 27.15 16.13 -18.43
N GLY A 370 28.45 16.05 -18.74
CA GLY A 370 29.07 14.80 -19.21
C GLY A 370 28.64 14.37 -20.62
N LYS A 371 28.43 13.06 -20.85
CA LYS A 371 28.17 12.50 -22.20
C LYS A 371 26.73 11.97 -22.36
N THR A 372 25.95 12.68 -23.17
CA THR A 372 24.56 12.36 -23.52
C THR A 372 24.42 11.55 -24.81
N TYR A 373 23.22 10.97 -24.99
CA TYR A 373 22.70 10.42 -26.25
C TYR A 373 21.16 10.38 -26.22
N ASP A 374 20.50 10.55 -27.36
CA ASP A 374 19.04 10.69 -27.42
C ASP A 374 18.35 9.36 -27.78
N VAL A 375 17.24 9.05 -27.11
CA VAL A 375 16.53 7.76 -27.28
C VAL A 375 15.02 7.98 -27.43
N ALA A 376 14.51 7.84 -28.66
CA ALA A 376 13.10 8.01 -29.00
C ALA A 376 12.19 6.81 -28.60
N LYS A 377 12.28 6.31 -27.35
CA LYS A 377 11.44 5.21 -26.80
C LYS A 377 11.22 5.34 -25.28
N ARG A 378 10.36 4.46 -24.73
CA ARG A 378 9.99 4.29 -23.30
C ARG A 378 9.11 5.39 -22.72
N TYR A 379 9.57 6.64 -22.67
CA TYR A 379 8.71 7.76 -22.28
C TYR A 379 7.79 8.15 -23.45
N ASN A 380 6.50 8.35 -23.15
CA ASN A 380 5.49 8.86 -24.06
C ASN A 380 4.67 9.90 -23.31
N PHE A 381 4.60 11.12 -23.83
CA PHE A 381 3.78 12.21 -23.33
C PHE A 381 2.75 12.58 -24.40
N THR A 382 1.52 12.95 -24.06
CA THR A 382 0.53 13.49 -25.02
C THR A 382 0.01 14.84 -24.55
N ASP A 383 -0.06 15.82 -25.46
CA ASP A 383 -0.63 17.13 -25.19
C ASP A 383 -2.15 17.18 -25.42
N GLN A 384 -2.75 18.33 -25.06
CA GLN A 384 -4.17 18.69 -25.29
C GLN A 384 -4.65 18.58 -26.75
N ASN A 385 -3.73 18.49 -27.73
CA ASN A 385 -4.06 18.33 -29.15
C ASN A 385 -3.97 16.86 -29.62
N GLY A 386 -3.55 15.94 -28.75
CA GLY A 386 -3.28 14.54 -29.11
C GLY A 386 -1.90 14.29 -29.73
N ASN A 387 -0.97 15.25 -29.68
CA ASN A 387 0.40 15.08 -30.17
C ASN A 387 1.21 14.23 -29.19
N SER A 388 1.77 13.11 -29.64
CA SER A 388 2.64 12.27 -28.80
C SER A 388 4.13 12.61 -28.92
N PHE A 389 4.75 12.98 -27.80
CA PHE A 389 6.19 13.23 -27.66
C PHE A 389 6.87 12.02 -27.03
N ILE A 390 7.83 11.42 -27.75
CA ILE A 390 8.48 10.18 -27.30
C ILE A 390 9.96 10.42 -27.00
N GLY A 391 10.44 9.83 -25.90
CA GLY A 391 11.85 9.59 -25.63
C GLY A 391 12.48 10.33 -24.45
N TYR A 392 13.79 10.14 -24.29
CA TYR A 392 14.61 10.71 -23.22
C TYR A 392 16.05 11.00 -23.69
N LYS A 393 16.77 11.86 -22.96
CA LYS A 393 18.22 12.05 -23.10
C LYS A 393 18.93 11.18 -22.05
N GLY A 394 19.69 10.21 -22.52
CA GLY A 394 20.36 9.19 -21.71
C GLY A 394 21.83 9.48 -21.45
N MET A 395 22.34 8.95 -20.34
CA MET A 395 23.67 9.18 -19.79
C MET A 395 24.19 7.89 -19.14
N SER A 396 25.51 7.67 -19.09
CA SER A 396 26.07 6.58 -18.27
C SER A 396 25.93 6.88 -16.78
N TRP A 397 25.88 5.86 -15.91
CA TRP A 397 25.84 6.10 -14.47
C TRP A 397 27.20 6.62 -13.96
N LYS A 398 27.28 7.94 -13.79
CA LYS A 398 28.41 8.63 -13.19
C LYS A 398 27.99 9.95 -12.55
N GLU A 399 28.64 10.26 -11.44
CA GLU A 399 28.65 11.53 -10.72
C GLU A 399 28.92 12.76 -11.60
N GLU A 400 29.75 12.66 -12.65
CA GLU A 400 29.99 13.80 -13.57
C GLU A 400 28.93 13.98 -14.68
N ASN A 401 27.88 13.15 -14.70
CA ASN A 401 26.77 13.24 -15.64
C ASN A 401 25.47 13.57 -14.87
N GLY A 402 24.68 14.52 -15.36
CA GLY A 402 23.44 14.94 -14.71
C GLY A 402 22.69 15.99 -15.52
N VAL A 403 21.58 16.47 -14.96
CA VAL A 403 20.73 17.50 -15.55
C VAL A 403 20.54 18.65 -14.55
N THR A 404 20.91 19.85 -14.99
CA THR A 404 20.68 21.09 -14.23
C THR A 404 19.52 21.85 -14.86
N LEU A 405 18.51 22.21 -14.07
CA LEU A 405 17.39 23.04 -14.47
C LEU A 405 17.46 24.38 -13.75
N LYS A 406 17.08 25.44 -14.47
CA LYS A 406 16.75 26.74 -13.88
C LYS A 406 15.30 27.06 -14.22
N LEU A 407 14.49 27.23 -13.19
CA LEU A 407 13.06 27.53 -13.26
C LEU A 407 12.81 28.87 -12.56
N LYS A 408 11.74 29.55 -12.96
CA LYS A 408 11.24 30.74 -12.27
C LYS A 408 9.72 30.80 -12.29
N SER A 409 9.11 31.46 -11.32
CA SER A 409 7.70 31.85 -11.28
C SER A 409 7.54 33.24 -10.64
N GLY A 410 6.32 33.75 -10.53
CA GLY A 410 6.02 34.93 -9.71
C GLY A 410 5.88 34.60 -8.22
N GLU A 411 5.98 35.63 -7.38
CA GLU A 411 5.72 35.57 -5.93
C GLU A 411 4.20 35.62 -5.63
N SER A 412 3.37 34.92 -6.41
CA SER A 412 1.90 35.04 -6.36
C SER A 412 1.14 33.75 -6.66
N GLN A 413 1.83 32.68 -7.03
CA GLN A 413 1.30 31.34 -7.23
C GLN A 413 2.38 30.35 -6.80
N VAL A 414 2.04 29.44 -5.87
CA VAL A 414 2.82 28.22 -5.66
C VAL A 414 2.64 27.37 -6.91
N ASN A 415 3.73 27.09 -7.59
CA ASN A 415 3.77 26.24 -8.78
C ASN A 415 4.41 24.88 -8.44
N VAL A 416 4.11 23.84 -9.20
CA VAL A 416 4.68 22.50 -9.06
C VAL A 416 5.50 22.15 -10.29
N ALA A 417 6.79 21.89 -10.09
CA ALA A 417 7.66 21.31 -11.11
C ALA A 417 7.74 19.79 -10.95
N SER A 418 7.21 19.03 -11.93
CA SER A 418 7.26 17.56 -11.94
C SER A 418 8.38 17.07 -12.88
N LEU A 419 9.41 16.44 -12.32
CA LEU A 419 10.61 16.02 -13.05
C LEU A 419 10.57 14.52 -13.38
N TYR A 420 10.58 14.20 -14.68
CA TYR A 420 10.45 12.84 -15.18
C TYR A 420 11.80 12.24 -15.59
N PHE A 421 12.29 11.24 -14.84
CA PHE A 421 13.59 10.61 -15.10
C PHE A 421 13.60 9.11 -14.77
N SER A 422 14.49 8.35 -15.42
CA SER A 422 14.70 6.93 -15.11
C SER A 422 16.17 6.60 -14.86
N ALA A 423 16.40 5.79 -13.86
CA ALA A 423 17.72 5.38 -13.42
C ALA A 423 17.79 3.85 -13.36
N GLY A 424 18.80 3.29 -14.02
CA GLY A 424 19.04 1.86 -14.09
C GLY A 424 20.35 1.52 -13.42
N ALA A 425 20.31 0.73 -12.35
CA ALA A 425 21.46 0.36 -11.55
C ALA A 425 21.80 -1.12 -11.74
N TRP A 426 22.90 -1.41 -12.46
CA TRP A 426 23.30 -2.79 -12.79
C TRP A 426 24.23 -3.42 -11.73
N THR A 427 23.86 -3.23 -10.46
CA THR A 427 24.61 -3.65 -9.26
C THR A 427 23.75 -4.51 -8.32
N ARG A 428 24.39 -5.11 -7.31
CA ARG A 428 23.79 -5.87 -6.19
C ARG A 428 23.69 -5.08 -4.88
N GLU A 429 24.37 -3.96 -4.80
CA GLU A 429 24.27 -3.04 -3.68
C GLU A 429 23.21 -1.96 -3.99
N THR A 430 22.83 -1.17 -3.00
CA THR A 430 22.05 0.05 -3.23
C THR A 430 22.84 1.02 -4.13
N ALA A 431 22.10 1.78 -4.94
CA ALA A 431 22.62 2.88 -5.75
C ALA A 431 21.66 4.06 -5.62
N ALA A 432 22.11 5.30 -5.69
CA ALA A 432 21.24 6.47 -5.47
C ALA A 432 21.34 7.53 -6.57
N VAL A 433 20.28 8.30 -6.72
CA VAL A 433 20.26 9.57 -7.46
C VAL A 433 20.17 10.69 -6.44
N GLU A 434 21.02 11.69 -6.58
CA GLU A 434 21.00 12.91 -5.77
C GLU A 434 20.22 13.99 -6.51
N VAL A 435 19.36 14.70 -5.78
CA VAL A 435 18.54 15.81 -6.27
C VAL A 435 18.85 17.02 -5.40
N VAL A 436 19.56 18.00 -5.96
CA VAL A 436 19.97 19.21 -5.25
C VAL A 436 19.02 20.35 -5.62
N ILE A 437 18.22 20.82 -4.65
CA ILE A 437 17.21 21.87 -4.81
C ILE A 437 17.67 23.11 -4.07
N ASN A 438 17.94 24.20 -4.80
CA ASN A 438 18.47 25.47 -4.26
C ASN A 438 19.69 25.31 -3.31
N GLY A 439 20.48 24.24 -3.51
CA GLY A 439 21.66 23.89 -2.71
C GLY A 439 21.41 22.93 -1.53
N VAL A 440 20.16 22.51 -1.28
CA VAL A 440 19.81 21.44 -0.34
C VAL A 440 19.83 20.11 -1.10
N SER A 441 20.46 19.07 -0.54
CA SER A 441 20.61 17.75 -1.19
C SER A 441 19.60 16.75 -0.63
N GLU A 442 18.84 16.11 -1.52
CA GLU A 442 17.95 14.98 -1.23
C GLU A 442 18.42 13.72 -1.97
N ILE A 443 18.33 12.55 -1.32
CA ILE A 443 18.89 11.29 -1.81
C ILE A 443 17.80 10.27 -2.11
N ILE A 444 17.61 9.96 -3.39
CA ILE A 444 16.68 8.93 -3.87
C ILE A 444 17.43 7.61 -4.01
N GLU A 445 17.35 6.76 -3.00
CA GLU A 445 17.92 5.42 -3.05
C GLU A 445 17.12 4.45 -3.93
N LEU A 446 17.81 3.66 -4.76
CA LEU A 446 17.23 2.65 -5.63
C LEU A 446 17.51 1.25 -5.09
N SER A 447 16.44 0.44 -4.98
CA SER A 447 16.54 -0.98 -4.62
C SER A 447 17.50 -1.75 -5.53
N SER A 448 18.45 -2.46 -4.91
CA SER A 448 19.42 -3.29 -5.63
C SER A 448 18.73 -4.35 -6.49
N GLY A 449 19.27 -4.67 -7.68
CA GLY A 449 18.84 -5.87 -8.42
C GLY A 449 18.69 -5.74 -9.92
N TYR A 450 19.66 -5.14 -10.62
CA TYR A 450 19.74 -5.15 -12.08
C TYR A 450 18.46 -4.66 -12.79
N SER A 451 17.91 -3.53 -12.32
CA SER A 451 16.59 -3.05 -12.75
C SER A 451 16.63 -1.61 -13.25
N TRP A 452 15.52 -1.17 -13.86
CA TRP A 452 15.27 0.22 -14.26
C TRP A 452 14.12 0.76 -13.41
N LYS A 453 14.37 1.85 -12.67
CA LYS A 453 13.33 2.65 -12.03
C LYS A 453 12.95 3.81 -12.93
N TYR A 454 11.67 4.14 -12.96
CA TYR A 454 11.15 5.39 -13.52
C TYR A 454 10.58 6.17 -12.32
N MET A 455 10.71 7.49 -12.35
CA MET A 455 10.45 8.35 -11.21
C MET A 455 9.83 9.66 -11.70
N GLN A 456 8.86 10.13 -10.92
CA GLN A 456 8.39 11.51 -10.91
C GLN A 456 8.80 12.09 -9.55
N VAL A 457 9.40 13.28 -9.56
CA VAL A 457 9.69 14.05 -8.35
C VAL A 457 8.99 15.39 -8.51
N ASP A 458 8.13 15.74 -7.56
CA ASP A 458 7.34 16.96 -7.58
C ASP A 458 7.94 17.98 -6.60
N VAL A 459 8.15 19.22 -7.06
CA VAL A 459 8.76 20.31 -6.29
C VAL A 459 7.83 21.51 -6.28
N GLU A 460 7.23 21.82 -5.11
CA GLU A 460 6.47 23.06 -4.88
C GLU A 460 7.44 24.27 -4.81
N PHE A 461 7.17 25.36 -5.52
CA PHE A 461 8.02 26.56 -5.50
C PHE A 461 7.32 27.90 -5.86
N GLU A 462 7.95 28.99 -5.42
CA GLU A 462 7.68 30.38 -5.78
C GLU A 462 9.01 31.08 -6.11
N GLY A 463 9.05 31.98 -7.08
CA GLY A 463 10.28 32.72 -7.44
C GLY A 463 11.30 31.88 -8.19
N GLU A 464 12.59 32.01 -7.88
CA GLU A 464 13.70 31.29 -8.55
C GLU A 464 13.94 29.88 -7.95
N LEU A 465 14.07 28.88 -8.83
CA LEU A 465 14.30 27.48 -8.46
C LEU A 465 15.42 26.87 -9.32
N ASP A 466 16.55 26.59 -8.69
CA ASP A 466 17.67 25.81 -9.24
C ASP A 466 17.56 24.35 -8.79
N ILE A 467 17.63 23.43 -9.75
CA ILE A 467 17.68 21.99 -9.50
C ILE A 467 18.90 21.41 -10.23
N ASP A 468 19.67 20.55 -9.57
CA ASP A 468 20.62 19.64 -10.23
C ASP A 468 20.29 18.19 -9.87
N ILE A 469 20.28 17.29 -10.85
CA ILE A 469 20.02 15.85 -10.64
C ILE A 469 21.14 15.03 -11.27
N HIS A 470 21.83 14.23 -10.45
CA HIS A 470 22.92 13.36 -10.90
C HIS A 470 22.93 12.01 -10.17
N PRO A 471 23.49 10.94 -10.77
CA PRO A 471 23.75 9.69 -10.08
C PRO A 471 24.81 9.89 -8.98
N VAL A 472 24.65 9.21 -7.86
CA VAL A 472 25.72 9.10 -6.85
C VAL A 472 26.76 8.08 -7.33
N GLY A 473 28.04 8.47 -7.31
CA GLY A 473 29.16 7.61 -7.68
C GLY A 473 29.21 7.21 -9.17
N THR A 474 30.00 6.17 -9.48
CA THR A 474 30.13 5.62 -10.84
C THR A 474 29.85 4.12 -10.85
N ILE A 475 28.93 3.67 -11.70
CA ILE A 475 28.55 2.26 -11.83
C ILE A 475 28.67 1.82 -13.30
N GLY A 476 29.35 0.69 -13.54
CA GLY A 476 29.57 0.15 -14.87
C GLY A 476 28.42 -0.69 -15.43
N GLY A 477 28.70 -1.41 -16.52
CA GLY A 477 27.75 -2.35 -17.14
C GLY A 477 26.64 -1.64 -17.92
N TYR A 478 25.39 -2.01 -17.67
CA TYR A 478 24.21 -1.38 -18.27
C TYR A 478 23.68 -0.20 -17.43
N SER A 479 24.45 0.28 -16.46
CA SER A 479 24.00 1.33 -15.54
C SER A 479 23.98 2.70 -16.20
N ALA A 480 22.84 3.39 -16.10
CA ALA A 480 22.59 4.63 -16.82
C ALA A 480 21.48 5.46 -16.15
N PHE A 481 21.52 6.77 -16.37
CA PHE A 481 20.53 7.75 -15.93
C PHE A 481 19.95 8.44 -17.17
N ASN A 482 18.65 8.72 -17.17
CA ASN A 482 17.93 9.25 -18.31
C ASN A 482 16.96 10.36 -17.84
N PHE A 483 17.05 11.54 -18.42
CA PHE A 483 16.05 12.61 -18.19
C PHE A 483 15.09 12.70 -19.38
N ALA A 484 13.78 12.72 -19.11
CA ALA A 484 12.75 12.76 -20.15
C ALA A 484 12.26 14.20 -20.40
N GLY A 485 11.91 14.91 -19.34
CA GLY A 485 11.39 16.28 -19.39
C GLY A 485 10.89 16.74 -18.02
N VAL A 486 10.37 17.96 -17.96
CA VAL A 486 9.71 18.55 -16.80
C VAL A 486 8.33 19.08 -17.22
N THR A 487 7.34 19.02 -16.34
CA THR A 487 6.11 19.81 -16.45
C THR A 487 6.03 20.88 -15.35
N LEU A 488 5.38 21.99 -15.65
CA LEU A 488 5.06 23.06 -14.70
C LEU A 488 3.54 23.24 -14.61
N ASN A 489 3.01 23.36 -13.39
CA ASN A 489 1.59 23.54 -13.06
C ASN A 489 1.44 24.67 -12.01
#